data_AF-A0A8C9CQI9-F1
#
_entry.id   AF-A0A8C9CQI9-F1
#
_cell.length_a   1.000
_cell.length_b   1.000
_cell.length_c   1.000
_cell.angle_alpha   90.00
_cell.angle_beta   90.00
_cell.angle_gamma   90.00
#
_symmetry.space_group_name_H-M   'P 1'
#
loop_
_entity.id
_entity.type
_entity.pdbx_description
1 polymer ?
#
loop_
_entity_poly.entity_id
_entity_poly.type
_entity_poly.pdbx_seq_one_letter_code
_entity_poly.pdbx_strand_id
1 'polypeptide(L)'
;MEALILEPSLYTVKAILILDNDGDRLFLMLMAVLNCLFDSLSQMLRKNVEKRALLENMEGLFLAVDEIVDGGVILESDSQQVVHWVALRGEDVPLTEQTVSQVLQSAKEQIKWSLLW
;
A
#
# COMPACT_ATOMS: atom_id res chain seq x y z
N MET A 1 5.84 -3.75 25.17
CA MET A 1 4.51 -3.29 25.63
C MET A 1 3.54 -3.85 24.63
N GLU A 2 2.80 -4.89 25.00
CA GLU A 2 1.70 -5.40 24.17
C GLU A 2 0.67 -4.28 24.08
N ALA A 3 0.38 -3.82 22.86
CA ALA A 3 -0.79 -2.99 22.65
C ALA A 3 -2.01 -3.86 22.97
N LEU A 4 -2.70 -3.55 24.07
CA LEU A 4 -3.97 -4.17 24.40
C LEU A 4 -4.95 -3.83 23.27
N ILE A 5 -5.13 -4.76 22.34
CA ILE A 5 -6.21 -4.72 21.35
C ILE A 5 -7.50 -4.87 22.15
N LEU A 6 -8.10 -3.74 22.52
CA LEU A 6 -9.38 -3.71 23.20
C LEU A 6 -10.44 -4.19 22.21
N GLU A 7 -10.94 -5.41 22.37
CA GLU A 7 -12.01 -5.91 21.53
C GLU A 7 -13.21 -4.94 21.61
N PRO A 8 -13.68 -4.39 20.49
CA PRO A 8 -14.74 -3.39 20.51
C PRO A 8 -16.03 -4.05 20.98
N SER A 9 -16.50 -3.67 22.16
CA SER A 9 -17.81 -4.09 22.66
C SER A 9 -18.92 -3.49 21.78
N LEU A 10 -20.10 -4.12 21.77
CA LEU A 10 -21.29 -3.60 21.07
C LEU A 10 -21.62 -2.14 21.50
N TYR A 11 -21.25 -1.75 22.72
CA TYR A 11 -21.37 -0.38 23.22
C TYR A 11 -20.37 0.58 22.60
N THR A 12 -19.13 0.14 22.36
CA THR A 12 -18.11 0.92 21.66
C THR A 12 -18.55 1.18 20.21
N VAL A 13 -19.05 0.15 19.54
CA VAL A 13 -19.61 0.27 18.18
C VAL A 13 -20.80 1.23 18.15
N LYS A 14 -21.72 1.11 19.11
CA LYS A 14 -22.88 2.00 19.23
C LYS A 14 -22.46 3.44 19.56
N ALA A 15 -21.44 3.64 20.39
CA ALA A 15 -20.90 4.95 20.73
C ALA A 15 -20.22 5.61 19.52
N ILE A 16 -19.45 4.85 18.73
CA ILE A 16 -18.85 5.35 17.48
C ILE A 16 -19.95 5.79 16.51
N LEU A 17 -20.99 4.97 16.30
CA LEU A 17 -22.09 5.31 15.40
C LEU A 17 -22.95 6.49 15.88
N ILE A 18 -22.99 6.76 17.18
CA ILE A 18 -23.71 7.90 17.76
C ILE A 18 -22.83 9.17 17.76
N LEU A 19 -21.52 9.03 17.98
CA LEU A 19 -20.56 10.15 18.00
C LEU A 19 -20.14 10.60 16.60
N ASP A 20 -20.04 9.67 15.66
CA ASP A 20 -19.90 9.93 14.24
C ASP A 20 -21.31 10.21 13.69
N ASN A 21 -21.78 11.45 13.87
CA ASN A 21 -23.15 11.94 13.64
C ASN A 21 -23.83 11.42 12.35
N ASP A 22 -23.05 11.01 11.33
CA ASP A 22 -23.53 10.47 10.05
C ASP A 22 -22.78 9.19 9.59
N GLY A 23 -21.86 8.64 10.39
CA GLY A 23 -21.04 7.46 10.02
C GLY A 23 -20.01 7.69 8.89
N ASP A 24 -19.91 8.92 8.39
CA ASP A 24 -19.06 9.29 7.26
C ASP A 24 -17.57 9.09 7.54
N ARG A 25 -17.08 9.27 8.77
CA ARG A 25 -15.65 9.12 9.07
C ARG A 25 -15.22 7.68 8.98
N LEU A 26 -16.01 6.76 9.54
CA LEU A 26 -15.75 5.32 9.42
C LEU A 26 -15.78 4.89 7.95
N PHE A 27 -16.79 5.36 7.20
CA PHE A 27 -16.90 5.08 5.79
C PHE A 27 -15.68 5.58 5.00
N LEU A 28 -15.23 6.82 5.25
CA LEU A 28 -14.05 7.40 4.60
C LEU A 28 -12.76 6.63 4.92
N MET A 29 -12.57 6.18 6.16
CA MET A 29 -11.42 5.35 6.54
C MET A 29 -11.42 4.00 5.81
N LEU A 30 -12.58 3.33 5.75
CA LEU A 30 -12.70 2.07 5.01
C LEU A 30 -12.48 2.27 3.50
N MET A 31 -13.01 3.36 2.94
CA MET A 31 -12.77 3.72 1.54
C MET A 31 -11.29 3.99 1.28
N ALA A 32 -10.58 4.65 2.19
CA ALA A 32 -9.13 4.88 2.05
C ALA A 32 -8.36 3.56 1.99
N VAL A 33 -8.66 2.61 2.88
CA VAL A 33 -8.05 1.27 2.89
C VAL A 33 -8.33 0.51 1.60
N LEU A 34 -9.60 0.48 1.17
CA LEU A 34 -10.00 -0.23 -0.05
C LEU A 34 -9.36 0.36 -1.31
N ASN A 35 -9.32 1.69 -1.42
CA ASN A 35 -8.67 2.37 -2.53
C ASN A 35 -7.16 2.11 -2.53
N CYS A 36 -6.52 2.21 -1.37
CA CYS A 36 -5.09 1.93 -1.22
C CYS A 36 -4.75 0.49 -1.67
N LEU A 37 -5.52 -0.50 -1.22
CA LEU A 37 -5.34 -1.89 -1.62
C LEU A 37 -5.55 -2.09 -3.12
N PHE A 38 -6.63 -1.53 -3.67
CA PHE A 38 -6.93 -1.65 -5.09
C PHE A 38 -5.85 -1.01 -5.97
N ASP A 39 -5.39 0.19 -5.62
CA ASP A 39 -4.35 0.91 -6.37
C ASP A 39 -3.00 0.20 -6.27
N SER A 40 -2.69 -0.39 -5.10
CA SER A 40 -1.47 -1.18 -4.91
C SER A 40 -1.49 -2.44 -5.77
N LEU A 41 -2.57 -3.21 -5.72
CA LEU A 41 -2.74 -4.41 -6.55
C LEU A 41 -2.77 -4.07 -8.05
N SER A 42 -3.40 -2.96 -8.42
CA SER A 42 -3.40 -2.47 -9.80
C SER A 42 -1.98 -2.16 -10.29
N GLN A 43 -1.11 -1.61 -9.44
CA GLN A 43 0.28 -1.38 -9.82
C GLN A 43 1.08 -2.68 -9.92
N MET A 44 0.94 -3.56 -8.94
CA MET A 44 1.63 -4.86 -8.91
C MET A 44 1.25 -5.77 -10.08
N LEU A 45 -0.03 -5.77 -10.45
CA LEU A 45 -0.57 -6.56 -11.57
C LEU A 45 -0.52 -5.81 -12.92
N ARG A 46 0.19 -4.68 -13.00
CA ARG A 46 0.34 -3.88 -14.23
C ARG A 46 -1.02 -3.53 -14.88
N LYS A 47 -1.98 -3.17 -14.03
CA LYS A 47 -3.39 -2.83 -14.35
C LYS A 47 -4.26 -4.00 -14.81
N ASN A 48 -3.78 -5.24 -14.73
CA ASN A 48 -4.59 -6.43 -15.01
C ASN A 48 -5.19 -7.02 -13.73
N VAL A 49 -6.17 -6.34 -13.14
CA VAL A 49 -6.85 -6.80 -11.91
C VAL A 49 -7.97 -7.76 -12.26
N GLU A 50 -7.62 -9.00 -12.59
CA GLU A 50 -8.55 -10.09 -12.81
C GLU A 50 -8.31 -11.24 -11.82
N LYS A 51 -9.34 -12.06 -11.58
CA LYS A 51 -9.27 -13.18 -10.62
C LYS A 51 -8.07 -14.08 -10.85
N ARG A 52 -7.74 -14.37 -12.10
CA ARG A 52 -6.61 -15.24 -12.45
C ARG A 52 -5.27 -14.60 -12.07
N ALA A 53 -5.04 -13.34 -12.46
CA ALA A 53 -3.81 -12.61 -12.16
C ALA A 53 -3.60 -12.43 -10.66
N LEU A 54 -4.69 -12.18 -9.89
CA LEU A 54 -4.64 -12.15 -8.43
C LEU A 54 -4.24 -13.50 -7.82
N LEU A 55 -4.84 -14.60 -8.30
CA LEU A 55 -4.51 -15.95 -7.82
C LEU A 55 -3.06 -16.35 -8.16
N GLU A 56 -2.52 -15.86 -9.27
CA GLU A 56 -1.13 -16.05 -9.65
C GLU A 56 -0.15 -15.21 -8.80
N ASN A 57 -0.62 -14.15 -8.12
CA ASN A 57 0.18 -13.26 -7.27
C ASN A 57 -0.42 -13.09 -5.86
N MET A 58 -0.76 -14.21 -5.22
CA MET A 58 -1.37 -14.22 -3.88
C MET A 58 -0.41 -13.77 -2.78
N GLU A 59 0.88 -14.04 -2.91
CA GLU A 59 1.89 -13.59 -1.93
C GLU A 59 1.96 -12.06 -1.87
N GLY A 60 1.99 -11.40 -3.03
CA GLY A 60 1.94 -9.96 -3.12
C GLY A 60 0.65 -9.37 -2.52
N LEU A 61 -0.49 -10.04 -2.70
CA LEU A 61 -1.75 -9.65 -2.06
C LEU A 61 -1.66 -9.70 -0.53
N PHE A 62 -1.14 -10.78 0.05
CA PHE A 62 -1.01 -10.90 1.50
C PHE A 62 -0.03 -9.86 2.07
N LEU A 63 1.13 -9.68 1.44
CA LEU A 63 2.08 -8.64 1.83
C LEU A 63 1.47 -7.24 1.76
N ALA A 64 0.74 -6.92 0.68
CA ALA A 64 0.08 -5.62 0.56
C ALA A 64 -0.98 -5.41 1.65
N VAL A 65 -1.72 -6.45 2.05
CA VAL A 65 -2.67 -6.37 3.17
C VAL A 65 -1.94 -6.10 4.48
N ASP A 66 -0.83 -6.81 4.74
CA ASP A 66 -0.04 -6.65 5.97
C ASP A 66 0.62 -5.26 6.08
N GLU A 67 1.00 -4.63 4.97
CA GLU A 67 1.50 -3.24 4.97
C GLU A 67 0.39 -2.21 5.21
N ILE A 68 -0.84 -2.49 4.77
CA ILE A 68 -1.96 -1.54 4.90
C ILE A 68 -2.60 -1.62 6.28
N VAL A 69 -2.82 -2.83 6.80
CA VAL A 69 -3.53 -3.06 8.06
C VAL A 69 -2.83 -4.12 8.91
N ASP A 70 -2.59 -3.80 10.19
CA ASP A 70 -2.15 -4.77 11.20
C ASP A 70 -3.10 -4.72 12.41
N GLY A 71 -3.65 -5.88 12.80
CA GLY A 71 -4.56 -5.98 13.95
C GLY A 71 -5.81 -5.09 13.88
N GLY A 72 -6.23 -4.67 12.68
CA GLY A 72 -7.33 -3.72 12.46
C GLY A 72 -6.93 -2.25 12.54
N VAL A 73 -5.64 -1.94 12.73
CA VAL A 73 -5.09 -0.59 12.68
C VAL A 73 -4.54 -0.34 11.29
N ILE A 74 -4.94 0.78 10.68
CA ILE A 74 -4.41 1.22 9.39
C ILE A 74 -2.98 1.72 9.63
N LEU A 75 -2.00 1.05 9.02
CA LEU A 75 -0.59 1.44 9.08
C LEU A 75 -0.25 2.38 7.93
N GLU A 76 -0.66 2.03 6.72
CA GLU A 76 -0.31 2.78 5.52
C GLU A 76 -1.50 2.96 4.58
N SER A 77 -1.64 4.18 4.02
CA SER A 77 -2.79 4.54 3.16
C SER A 77 -2.36 5.07 1.79
N ASP A 78 -1.05 5.19 1.53
CA ASP A 78 -0.49 5.50 0.22
C ASP A 78 -0.08 4.22 -0.51
N SER A 79 -0.72 3.94 -1.65
CA SER A 79 -0.43 2.76 -2.47
C SER A 79 1.00 2.73 -3.02
N GLN A 80 1.62 3.89 -3.27
CA GLN A 80 3.02 3.95 -3.72
C GLN A 80 3.96 3.41 -2.66
N GLN A 81 3.71 3.72 -1.39
CA GLN A 81 4.50 3.24 -0.27
C GLN A 81 4.29 1.73 -0.09
N VAL A 82 3.04 1.27 -0.09
CA VAL A 82 2.71 -0.16 0.03
C VAL A 82 3.45 -0.97 -1.03
N VAL A 83 3.36 -0.58 -2.30
CA VAL A 83 4.06 -1.29 -3.39
C VAL A 83 5.57 -1.28 -3.20
N HIS A 84 6.15 -0.17 -2.74
CA HIS A 84 7.57 -0.07 -2.45
C HIS A 84 8.01 -1.06 -1.36
N TRP A 85 7.29 -1.10 -0.23
CA TRP A 85 7.59 -2.01 0.89
C TRP A 85 7.34 -3.48 0.53
N VAL A 86 6.29 -3.77 -0.24
CA VAL A 86 6.03 -5.13 -0.74
C VAL A 86 7.13 -5.59 -1.68
N ALA A 87 7.65 -4.72 -2.56
CA ALA A 87 8.77 -5.05 -3.43
C ALA A 87 10.05 -5.36 -2.64
N LEU A 88 10.30 -4.64 -1.55
CA LEU A 88 11.41 -4.88 -0.61
C LEU A 88 11.29 -6.21 0.13
N ARG A 89 10.07 -6.69 0.40
CA ARG A 89 9.79 -7.93 1.11
C ARG A 89 9.71 -9.16 0.20
N GLY A 90 9.43 -8.97 -1.08
CA GLY A 90 9.31 -10.04 -2.08
C GLY A 90 10.62 -10.47 -2.74
N GLU A 91 11.71 -9.72 -2.57
CA GLU A 91 13.03 -10.04 -3.14
C GLU A 91 14.07 -10.30 -2.03
N ASP A 92 14.56 -11.55 -1.94
CA ASP A 92 15.90 -11.88 -1.39
C ASP A 92 17.04 -11.38 -2.32
N VAL A 93 16.84 -10.26 -3.04
CA VAL A 93 17.75 -9.74 -4.08
C VAL A 93 18.03 -8.26 -3.80
N PRO A 94 19.31 -7.83 -3.79
CA PRO A 94 19.68 -6.53 -3.27
C PRO A 94 19.29 -5.40 -4.23
N LEU A 95 18.59 -4.41 -3.65
CA LEU A 95 18.12 -3.11 -4.15
C LEU A 95 19.09 -2.28 -5.03
N THR A 96 20.35 -2.70 -5.15
CA THR A 96 21.41 -2.01 -5.88
C THR A 96 21.13 -1.88 -7.38
N GLU A 97 20.39 -2.79 -8.02
CA GLU A 97 20.20 -2.72 -9.48
C GLU A 97 19.11 -1.72 -9.91
N GLN A 98 18.07 -1.53 -9.10
CA GLN A 98 16.97 -0.61 -9.43
C GLN A 98 17.37 0.87 -9.23
N THR A 99 18.11 1.19 -8.16
CA THR A 99 18.65 2.54 -7.95
C THR A 99 19.68 2.91 -9.01
N VAL A 100 20.55 1.97 -9.42
CA VAL A 100 21.58 2.23 -10.44
C VAL A 100 20.95 2.51 -11.80
N SER A 101 19.91 1.77 -12.18
CA SER A 101 19.20 2.02 -13.46
C SER A 101 18.56 3.41 -13.48
N GLN A 102 17.91 3.83 -12.40
CA GLN A 102 17.31 5.16 -12.28
C GLN A 102 18.36 6.28 -12.27
N VAL A 103 19.43 6.13 -11.50
CA VAL A 103 20.53 7.11 -11.42
C VAL A 103 21.25 7.25 -12.77
N LEU A 104 21.48 6.14 -13.47
CA LEU A 104 22.11 6.16 -14.80
C LEU A 104 21.18 6.82 -15.84
N GLN A 105 19.87 6.59 -15.76
CA GLN A 105 18.89 7.23 -16.63
C GLN A 105 18.86 8.75 -16.41
N SER A 106 18.82 9.21 -15.16
CA SER A 106 18.90 10.65 -14.84
C SER A 106 20.23 11.27 -15.24
N ALA A 107 21.36 10.58 -15.05
CA ALA A 107 22.67 11.04 -15.48
C ALA A 107 22.74 11.19 -17.02
N LYS A 108 22.19 10.22 -17.76
CA LYS A 108 22.10 10.27 -19.23
C LYS A 108 21.29 11.47 -19.72
N GLU A 109 20.17 11.77 -19.06
CA GLU A 109 19.36 12.94 -19.40
C GLU A 109 20.10 14.24 -19.10
N GLN A 110 20.76 14.36 -17.95
CA GLN A 110 21.55 15.55 -17.63
C GLN A 110 22.69 15.78 -18.64
N ILE A 111 23.37 14.72 -19.09
CA ILE A 111 24.39 14.84 -20.15
C ILE A 111 23.77 15.32 -21.45
N LYS A 112 22.61 14.78 -21.85
CA LYS A 112 21.90 15.21 -23.05
C LYS A 112 21.54 16.69 -23.02
N TRP A 113 21.07 17.20 -21.88
CA TRP A 113 20.76 18.62 -21.71
C TRP A 113 22.02 19.49 -21.69
N SER A 114 23.13 18.99 -21.16
CA SER A 114 24.42 19.70 -21.16
C SER A 114 25.04 19.84 -22.56
N LEU A 115 24.70 18.96 -23.51
CA LEU A 115 25.17 18.99 -24.91
C LEU A 115 24.29 19.83 -25.85
N LEU A 116 23.13 20.28 -25.38
CA LEU A 116 22.21 21.16 -26.12
C LEU A 116 22.44 22.65 -25.79
N TRP A 117 23.50 22.94 -25.03
CA TRP A 117 24.10 24.26 -24.80
C TRP A 117 25.49 24.30 -25.44
#